data_AF-A0A946R541-F1
#
_entry.id   AF-A0A946R541-F1
#
_cell.length_a   1.000
_cell.length_b   1.000
_cell.length_c   1.000
_cell.angle_alpha   90.00
_cell.angle_beta   90.00
_cell.angle_gamma   90.00
#
_symmetry.space_group_name_H-M   'P 1'
#
loop_
_entity.id
_entity.type
_entity.pdbx_description
1 polymer ?
#
loop_
_entity_poly.entity_id
_entity_poly.type
_entity_poly.pdbx_seq_one_letter_code
_entity_poly.pdbx_strand_id
1 'polypeptide(L)'
;MKYVLMGAAALALASCGQIKDLEEQVASLQDKMVTVQADADQDGVSDALDQEANTPAGALVDGSGRALDLDGDGIRHELDVNPFTQKGARVDASGRKIESDGDGDGVMDSNDQEKNTPAGALVNFQGKKIEGTVTASVAEAFIPEVHFALNSVTVTAADEDQLSSVAKMLKNNPSLTLQVVGHADKSGSEKVNIRIGERRAKSVVRVLNKVYGISDARLQVVSKGESELLSSRNAHNRRVEFRFVK
;
A
#
# COMPACT_ATOMS: atom_id res chain seq x y z
N MET A 1 48.80 -50.23 62.03
CA MET A 1 48.17 -48.93 61.70
C MET A 1 48.58 -48.31 60.36
N LYS A 2 49.59 -48.82 59.62
CA LYS A 2 50.03 -48.22 58.35
C LYS A 2 49.10 -48.45 57.14
N TYR A 3 48.29 -49.51 57.14
CA TYR A 3 47.45 -49.89 55.99
C TYR A 3 46.09 -49.19 55.93
N VAL A 4 45.58 -48.68 57.05
CA VAL A 4 44.26 -47.99 57.09
C VAL A 4 44.35 -46.57 56.51
N LEU A 5 45.48 -45.88 56.69
CA LEU A 5 45.70 -44.55 56.11
C LEU A 5 45.86 -44.57 54.58
N MET A 6 46.45 -45.64 54.01
CA MET A 6 46.61 -45.75 52.55
C MET A 6 45.29 -46.02 51.82
N GLY A 7 44.35 -46.76 52.42
CA GLY A 7 43.04 -47.02 51.83
C GLY A 7 42.14 -45.77 51.77
N ALA A 8 42.15 -44.93 52.81
CA ALA A 8 41.38 -43.68 52.83
C ALA A 8 41.92 -42.62 51.85
N ALA A 9 43.25 -42.53 51.71
CA ALA A 9 43.88 -41.63 50.74
C ALA A 9 43.58 -42.05 49.29
N ALA A 10 43.58 -43.36 48.99
CA ALA A 10 43.25 -43.86 47.66
C ALA A 10 41.78 -43.62 47.27
N LEU A 11 40.85 -43.78 48.22
CA LEU A 11 39.42 -43.52 47.98
C LEU A 11 39.12 -42.03 47.80
N ALA A 12 39.80 -41.15 48.57
CA ALA A 12 39.69 -39.70 48.43
C ALA A 12 40.34 -39.16 47.13
N LEU A 13 41.45 -39.77 46.68
CA LEU A 13 42.08 -39.44 45.40
C LEU A 13 41.22 -39.90 44.21
N ALA A 14 40.60 -41.09 44.30
CA ALA A 14 39.67 -41.59 43.29
C ALA A 14 38.39 -40.74 43.21
N SER A 15 37.82 -40.33 44.35
CA SER A 15 36.65 -39.45 44.35
C SER A 15 36.99 -38.04 43.86
N CYS A 16 38.18 -37.52 44.15
CA CYS A 16 38.64 -36.21 43.68
C CYS A 16 38.89 -36.20 42.16
N GLY A 17 39.37 -37.30 41.57
CA GLY A 17 39.45 -37.47 40.12
C GLY A 17 38.07 -37.47 39.46
N GLN A 18 37.11 -38.21 40.01
CA GLN A 18 35.73 -38.23 39.52
C GLN A 18 35.03 -36.87 39.64
N ILE A 19 35.33 -36.10 40.69
CA ILE A 19 34.80 -34.74 40.87
C ILE A 19 35.35 -33.79 39.80
N LYS A 20 36.65 -33.85 39.49
CA LYS A 20 37.26 -33.03 38.41
C LYS A 20 36.68 -33.34 37.03
N ASP A 21 36.51 -34.61 36.71
CA ASP A 21 35.88 -35.01 35.44
C ASP A 21 34.43 -34.49 35.34
N LEU A 22 33.71 -34.46 36.47
CA LEU A 22 32.36 -33.88 36.54
C LEU A 22 32.38 -32.35 36.34
N GLU A 23 33.32 -31.65 36.97
CA GLU A 23 33.49 -30.21 36.81
C GLU A 23 33.80 -29.83 35.36
N GLU A 24 34.66 -30.58 34.67
CA GLU A 24 34.96 -30.38 33.25
C GLU A 24 33.73 -30.63 32.36
N GLN A 25 32.94 -31.66 32.65
CA GLN A 25 31.69 -31.92 31.91
C GLN A 25 30.65 -30.82 32.13
N VAL A 26 30.49 -30.32 33.36
CA VAL A 26 29.58 -29.21 33.67
C VAL A 26 30.03 -27.94 32.95
N ALA A 27 31.34 -27.63 32.93
CA ALA A 27 31.86 -26.49 32.20
C ALA A 27 31.60 -26.59 30.68
N SER A 28 31.82 -27.77 30.09
CA SER A 28 31.51 -28.07 28.68
C SER A 28 30.02 -27.95 28.36
N LEU A 29 29.14 -28.41 29.26
CA LEU A 29 27.70 -28.28 29.09
C LEU A 29 27.23 -26.83 29.21
N GLN A 30 27.80 -26.04 30.13
CA GLN A 30 27.52 -24.62 30.26
C GLN A 30 27.92 -23.87 28.98
N ASP A 31 29.09 -24.15 28.41
CA ASP A 31 29.56 -23.54 27.17
C ASP A 31 28.67 -23.89 25.97
N LYS A 32 28.27 -25.16 25.85
CA LYS A 32 27.29 -25.59 24.85
C LYS A 32 25.93 -24.94 25.05
N MET A 33 25.49 -24.78 26.29
CA MET A 33 24.20 -24.15 26.61
C MET A 33 24.19 -22.68 26.18
N VAL A 34 25.28 -21.95 26.46
CA VAL A 34 25.43 -20.55 26.00
C VAL A 34 25.40 -20.48 24.48
N THR A 35 26.09 -21.38 23.79
CA THR A 35 26.15 -21.38 22.32
C THR A 35 24.79 -21.68 21.67
N VAL A 36 23.98 -22.54 22.28
CA VAL A 36 22.63 -22.90 21.76
C VAL A 36 21.57 -21.87 22.16
N GLN A 37 21.80 -21.09 23.21
CA GLN A 37 20.88 -20.04 23.67
C GLN A 37 21.19 -18.66 23.08
N ALA A 38 22.29 -18.52 22.35
CA ALA A 38 22.60 -17.28 21.65
C ALA A 38 21.55 -17.03 20.56
N ASP A 39 20.93 -15.86 20.64
CA ASP A 39 19.90 -15.34 19.73
C ASP A 39 20.19 -13.83 19.61
N ALA A 40 20.94 -13.49 18.56
CA ALA A 40 21.55 -12.18 18.38
C ALA A 40 20.54 -11.10 17.96
N ASP A 41 19.53 -11.47 17.18
CA ASP A 41 18.48 -10.57 16.69
C ASP A 41 17.17 -10.66 17.49
N GLN A 42 17.09 -11.60 18.43
CA GLN A 42 16.01 -11.77 19.39
C GLN A 42 14.67 -12.10 18.71
N ASP A 43 14.72 -12.83 17.60
CA ASP A 43 13.54 -13.26 16.87
C ASP A 43 12.90 -14.55 17.43
N GLY A 44 13.59 -15.20 18.38
CA GLY A 44 13.15 -16.43 19.03
C GLY A 44 13.78 -17.71 18.46
N VAL A 45 14.68 -17.61 17.49
CA VAL A 45 15.48 -18.70 16.94
C VAL A 45 16.95 -18.48 17.29
N SER A 46 17.60 -19.52 17.81
CA SER A 46 19.03 -19.42 18.15
C SER A 46 19.88 -19.22 16.90
N ASP A 47 20.98 -18.46 17.00
CA ASP A 47 21.95 -18.17 15.93
C ASP A 47 22.42 -19.43 15.18
N ALA A 48 22.48 -20.58 15.87
CA ALA A 48 22.90 -21.86 15.29
C ALA A 48 21.88 -22.49 14.32
N LEU A 49 20.60 -22.10 14.42
CA LEU A 49 19.47 -22.61 13.64
C LEU A 49 18.82 -21.54 12.77
N ASP A 50 19.21 -20.29 12.98
CA ASP A 50 18.71 -19.14 12.26
C ASP A 50 19.40 -19.00 10.89
N GLN A 51 18.58 -18.94 9.84
CA GLN A 51 19.02 -18.70 8.47
C GLN A 51 19.11 -17.21 8.12
N GLU A 52 18.46 -16.33 8.89
CA GLU A 52 18.41 -14.90 8.70
C GLU A 52 18.86 -14.15 9.96
N ALA A 53 20.18 -14.07 10.15
CA ALA A 53 20.85 -13.49 11.33
C ALA A 53 20.56 -12.00 11.66
N ASN A 54 19.61 -11.34 10.99
CA ASN A 54 19.19 -9.97 11.28
C ASN A 54 17.68 -9.80 11.04
N THR A 55 16.87 -10.73 11.51
CA THR A 55 15.42 -10.60 11.49
C THR A 55 15.00 -9.39 12.35
N PRO A 56 14.07 -8.53 11.86
CA PRO A 56 13.56 -7.42 12.66
C PRO A 56 12.90 -7.89 13.96
N ALA A 57 13.22 -7.23 15.08
CA ALA A 57 12.64 -7.57 16.39
C ALA A 57 11.10 -7.52 16.35
N GLY A 58 10.46 -8.65 16.66
CA GLY A 58 9.01 -8.81 16.64
C GLY A 58 8.41 -9.25 15.30
N ALA A 59 9.23 -9.51 14.28
CA ALA A 59 8.78 -10.18 13.06
C ALA A 59 8.33 -11.62 13.37
N LEU A 60 7.36 -12.10 12.60
CA LEU A 60 6.91 -13.49 12.71
C LEU A 60 7.85 -14.37 11.88
N VAL A 61 8.60 -15.25 12.52
CA VAL A 61 9.55 -16.16 11.85
C VAL A 61 9.04 -17.59 11.75
N ASP A 62 9.56 -18.32 10.76
CA ASP A 62 9.42 -19.77 10.68
C ASP A 62 10.41 -20.49 11.62
N GLY A 63 10.34 -21.81 11.71
CA GLY A 63 11.25 -22.60 12.56
C GLY A 63 12.73 -22.60 12.13
N SER A 64 13.06 -21.87 11.06
CA SER A 64 14.43 -21.64 10.59
C SER A 64 14.89 -20.19 10.73
N GLY A 65 14.14 -19.34 11.43
CA GLY A 65 14.50 -17.94 11.69
C GLY A 65 14.26 -17.00 10.52
N ARG A 66 13.52 -17.42 9.48
CA ARG A 66 13.19 -16.52 8.35
C ARG A 66 11.86 -15.84 8.59
N ALA A 67 11.78 -14.55 8.31
CA ALA A 67 10.50 -13.83 8.40
C ALA A 67 9.46 -14.39 7.42
N LEU A 68 8.22 -14.45 7.88
CA LEU A 68 7.09 -14.96 7.12
C LEU A 68 6.54 -13.92 6.14
N ASP A 69 6.24 -14.40 4.93
CA ASP A 69 5.43 -13.72 3.91
C ASP A 69 4.15 -14.59 3.73
N LEU A 70 3.01 -14.08 4.21
CA LEU A 70 1.77 -14.86 4.33
C LEU A 70 1.03 -15.04 3.01
N ASP A 71 1.04 -14.03 2.15
CA ASP A 71 0.30 -14.01 0.89
C ASP A 71 1.21 -14.27 -0.33
N GLY A 72 2.53 -14.25 -0.13
CA GLY A 72 3.53 -14.59 -1.12
C GLY A 72 3.73 -13.48 -2.15
N ASP A 73 3.47 -12.23 -1.79
CA ASP A 73 3.65 -11.07 -2.66
C ASP A 73 5.09 -10.53 -2.69
N GLY A 74 5.97 -11.10 -1.85
CA GLY A 74 7.38 -10.76 -1.74
C GLY A 74 7.68 -9.72 -0.65
N ILE A 75 6.70 -9.35 0.17
CA ILE A 75 6.85 -8.43 1.30
C ILE A 75 6.64 -9.18 2.61
N ARG A 76 7.50 -8.86 3.57
CA ARG A 76 7.43 -9.48 4.90
C ARG A 76 6.15 -9.03 5.61
N HIS A 77 5.52 -9.93 6.34
CA HIS A 77 4.24 -9.68 6.99
C HIS A 77 4.23 -8.43 7.88
N GLU A 78 5.33 -8.12 8.55
CA GLU A 78 5.47 -6.93 9.41
C GLU A 78 5.55 -5.60 8.64
N LEU A 79 5.90 -5.63 7.35
CA LEU A 79 5.97 -4.47 6.46
C LEU A 79 4.76 -4.37 5.52
N ASP A 80 3.95 -5.42 5.46
CA ASP A 80 2.79 -5.53 4.60
C ASP A 80 1.54 -4.92 5.26
N VAL A 81 1.03 -3.84 4.67
CA VAL A 81 -0.20 -3.16 5.11
C VAL A 81 -1.45 -3.93 4.68
N ASN A 82 -1.35 -4.80 3.67
CA ASN A 82 -2.46 -5.53 3.09
C ASN A 82 -2.22 -7.06 3.10
N PRO A 83 -2.52 -7.73 4.22
CA PRO A 83 -2.12 -9.13 4.50
C PRO A 83 -2.67 -10.22 3.58
N PHE A 84 -3.44 -9.85 2.54
CA PHE A 84 -4.16 -10.76 1.66
C PHE A 84 -4.17 -10.25 0.21
N THR A 85 -3.01 -9.85 -0.29
CA THR A 85 -2.83 -9.50 -1.68
C THR A 85 -2.96 -10.74 -2.58
N GLN A 86 -3.60 -10.56 -3.75
CA GLN A 86 -3.83 -11.67 -4.67
C GLN A 86 -2.49 -12.18 -5.20
N LYS A 87 -2.22 -13.49 -5.02
CA LYS A 87 -0.99 -14.16 -5.45
C LYS A 87 -0.59 -13.78 -6.89
N GLY A 88 0.58 -13.15 -7.03
CA GLY A 88 1.12 -12.69 -8.31
C GLY A 88 0.78 -11.23 -8.69
N ALA A 89 0.08 -10.49 -7.83
CA ALA A 89 -0.07 -9.06 -7.98
C ALA A 89 1.29 -8.35 -7.77
N ARG A 90 1.55 -7.30 -8.56
CA ARG A 90 2.69 -6.42 -8.32
C ARG A 90 2.32 -5.50 -7.15
N VAL A 91 3.18 -5.39 -6.15
CA VAL A 91 2.94 -4.58 -4.94
C VAL A 91 4.03 -3.53 -4.74
N ASP A 92 3.67 -2.43 -4.07
CA ASP A 92 4.60 -1.36 -3.67
C ASP A 92 5.37 -1.79 -2.41
N ALA A 93 6.34 -0.99 -1.96
CA ALA A 93 7.15 -1.32 -0.78
C ALA A 93 6.35 -1.49 0.54
N SER A 94 5.03 -1.29 0.53
CA SER A 94 4.11 -1.43 1.67
C SER A 94 3.05 -2.52 1.49
N GLY A 95 3.13 -3.36 0.45
CA GLY A 95 2.14 -4.43 0.21
C GLY A 95 0.87 -3.96 -0.50
N ARG A 96 0.82 -2.70 -0.96
CA ARG A 96 -0.33 -2.24 -1.74
C ARG A 96 -0.15 -2.62 -3.19
N LYS A 97 -1.17 -3.23 -3.77
CA LYS A 97 -1.21 -3.58 -5.20
C LYS A 97 -0.88 -2.34 -6.06
N ILE A 98 0.25 -2.40 -6.76
CA ILE A 98 0.58 -1.49 -7.85
C ILE A 98 -0.28 -1.91 -9.03
N GLU A 99 -1.33 -1.14 -9.28
CA GLU A 99 -2.04 -1.22 -10.54
C GLU A 99 -1.19 -0.52 -11.61
N SER A 100 -0.84 -1.26 -12.66
CA SER A 100 -0.02 -0.76 -13.77
C SER A 100 -0.94 -0.18 -14.83
N ASP A 101 -0.67 1.06 -15.22
CA ASP A 101 -1.20 1.77 -16.38
C ASP A 101 0.01 2.01 -17.28
N GLY A 102 0.25 1.06 -18.18
CA GLY A 102 1.51 0.89 -18.90
C GLY A 102 1.78 1.99 -19.92
N ASP A 103 0.74 2.60 -20.48
CA ASP A 103 0.84 3.71 -21.42
C ASP A 103 0.47 5.07 -20.78
N GLY A 104 -0.07 5.05 -19.56
CA GLY A 104 -0.35 6.24 -18.77
C GLY A 104 -1.57 7.02 -19.28
N ASP A 105 -2.49 6.35 -19.98
CA ASP A 105 -3.68 6.96 -20.58
C ASP A 105 -4.84 7.14 -19.58
N GLY A 106 -4.70 6.59 -18.36
CA GLY A 106 -5.68 6.68 -17.28
C GLY A 106 -6.63 5.50 -17.18
N VAL A 107 -6.48 4.47 -18.02
CA VAL A 107 -7.17 3.19 -17.93
C VAL A 107 -6.16 2.13 -17.48
N MET A 108 -6.50 1.38 -16.44
CA MET A 108 -5.63 0.32 -15.92
C MET A 108 -5.39 -0.77 -16.97
N ASP A 109 -4.18 -1.34 -17.05
CA ASP A 109 -3.81 -2.41 -18.01
C ASP A 109 -4.78 -3.60 -18.01
N SER A 110 -5.47 -3.85 -16.89
CA SER A 110 -6.47 -4.92 -16.76
C SER A 110 -7.76 -4.65 -17.53
N ASN A 111 -8.09 -3.37 -17.72
CA ASN A 111 -9.30 -2.89 -18.38
C ASN A 111 -9.00 -2.19 -19.72
N ASP A 112 -7.73 -2.01 -20.05
CA ASP A 112 -7.26 -1.36 -21.26
C ASP A 112 -7.15 -2.34 -22.45
N GLN A 113 -7.88 -2.01 -23.51
CA GLN A 113 -7.87 -2.75 -24.77
C GLN A 113 -6.75 -2.31 -25.73
N GLU A 114 -6.20 -1.10 -25.58
CA GLU A 114 -5.11 -0.56 -26.39
C GLU A 114 -3.89 -0.21 -25.52
N LYS A 115 -3.16 -1.24 -25.09
CA LYS A 115 -1.95 -1.21 -24.24
C LYS A 115 -0.79 -0.27 -24.65
N ASN A 116 -0.93 0.50 -25.73
CA ASN A 116 0.07 1.44 -26.24
C ASN A 116 -0.62 2.69 -26.80
N THR A 117 -1.57 3.24 -26.06
CA THR A 117 -2.19 4.52 -26.39
C THR A 117 -1.13 5.63 -26.36
N PRO A 118 -1.04 6.50 -27.39
CA PRO A 118 -0.12 7.62 -27.37
C PRO A 118 -0.39 8.54 -26.19
N ALA A 119 0.66 8.91 -25.44
CA ALA A 119 0.54 9.77 -24.28
C ALA A 119 -0.24 11.06 -24.60
N GLY A 120 -1.36 11.28 -23.92
CA GLY A 120 -2.24 12.42 -24.13
C GLY A 120 -3.38 12.23 -25.12
N ALA A 121 -3.49 11.06 -25.76
CA ALA A 121 -4.69 10.69 -26.47
C ALA A 121 -5.85 10.53 -25.47
N LEU A 122 -7.06 10.91 -25.89
CA LEU A 122 -8.26 10.70 -25.11
C LEU A 122 -8.72 9.26 -25.35
N VAL A 123 -8.98 8.51 -24.29
CA VAL A 123 -9.48 7.14 -24.38
C VAL A 123 -10.85 7.00 -23.72
N ASN A 124 -11.61 5.99 -24.14
CA ASN A 124 -12.88 5.63 -23.51
C ASN A 124 -12.67 4.70 -22.30
N PHE A 125 -13.75 4.26 -21.65
CA PHE A 125 -13.71 3.38 -20.47
C PHE A 125 -13.08 1.99 -20.71
N GLN A 126 -12.80 1.66 -21.97
CA GLN A 126 -12.16 0.41 -22.38
C GLN A 126 -10.70 0.63 -22.81
N GLY A 127 -10.14 1.83 -22.62
CA GLY A 127 -8.79 2.16 -23.07
C GLY A 127 -8.67 2.25 -24.59
N LYS A 128 -9.76 2.51 -25.34
CA LYS A 128 -9.66 2.78 -26.78
C LYS A 128 -9.53 4.26 -27.05
N LYS A 129 -8.58 4.62 -27.91
CA LYS A 129 -8.41 5.98 -28.43
C LYS A 129 -9.67 6.48 -29.11
N ILE A 130 -10.09 7.67 -28.69
CA ILE A 130 -11.15 8.44 -29.31
C ILE A 130 -10.52 9.31 -30.40
N GLU A 131 -10.68 8.89 -31.65
CA GLU A 131 -10.27 9.68 -32.81
C GLU A 131 -11.26 10.83 -33.04
N GLY A 132 -10.82 12.06 -32.78
CA GLY A 132 -11.59 13.26 -33.10
C GLY A 132 -10.90 14.53 -32.64
N THR A 133 -10.85 15.55 -33.50
CA THR A 133 -10.66 16.93 -33.06
C THR A 133 -11.68 17.20 -31.96
N VAL A 134 -11.27 17.87 -30.87
CA VAL A 134 -12.09 18.21 -29.70
C VAL A 134 -13.26 19.11 -30.10
N THR A 135 -14.22 18.56 -30.81
CA THR A 135 -15.41 19.20 -31.33
C THR A 135 -16.55 18.22 -31.13
N ALA A 136 -17.31 18.41 -30.06
CA ALA A 136 -18.58 17.75 -29.73
C ALA A 136 -18.59 16.22 -29.46
N SER A 137 -17.64 15.41 -29.94
CA SER A 137 -17.64 13.94 -29.74
C SER A 137 -16.96 13.48 -28.43
N VAL A 138 -16.43 14.41 -27.64
CA VAL A 138 -15.68 14.14 -26.38
C VAL A 138 -16.55 13.68 -25.21
N ALA A 139 -17.85 13.45 -25.42
CA ALA A 139 -18.74 12.95 -24.38
C ALA A 139 -18.41 11.50 -23.92
N GLU A 140 -17.52 10.81 -24.64
CA GLU A 140 -17.15 9.41 -24.39
C GLU A 140 -15.75 9.23 -23.79
N ALA A 141 -14.97 10.31 -23.63
CA ALA A 141 -13.66 10.21 -23.00
C ALA A 141 -13.82 9.96 -21.50
N PHE A 142 -13.23 8.86 -21.04
CA PHE A 142 -13.31 8.44 -19.65
C PHE A 142 -12.40 9.33 -18.82
N ILE A 143 -12.99 10.05 -17.87
CA ILE A 143 -12.23 10.79 -16.87
C ILE A 143 -12.52 10.16 -15.52
N PRO A 144 -11.51 9.66 -14.78
CA PRO A 144 -11.68 9.08 -13.46
C PRO A 144 -12.46 10.01 -12.52
N GLU A 145 -13.44 9.46 -11.81
CA GLU A 145 -14.23 10.18 -10.81
C GLU A 145 -13.63 10.01 -9.41
N VAL A 146 -13.64 11.07 -8.61
CA VAL A 146 -13.12 11.05 -7.24
C VAL A 146 -14.26 10.85 -6.25
N HIS A 147 -14.13 9.91 -5.31
CA HIS A 147 -15.16 9.60 -4.32
C HIS A 147 -14.82 10.16 -2.93
N PHE A 148 -15.85 10.43 -2.13
CA PHE A 148 -15.69 11.03 -0.80
C PHE A 148 -16.44 10.26 0.29
N ALA A 149 -15.80 10.18 1.45
CA ALA A 149 -16.45 9.74 2.68
C ALA A 149 -17.58 10.70 3.11
N LEU A 150 -18.45 10.23 4.01
CA LEU A 150 -19.54 11.02 4.56
C LEU A 150 -18.98 12.30 5.21
N ASN A 151 -19.56 13.45 4.86
CA ASN A 151 -19.15 14.78 5.35
C ASN A 151 -17.65 15.13 5.14
N SER A 152 -16.94 14.37 4.29
CA SER A 152 -15.55 14.63 3.97
C SER A 152 -15.39 15.44 2.68
N VAL A 153 -14.36 16.27 2.67
CA VAL A 153 -13.85 17.02 1.51
C VAL A 153 -12.38 16.68 1.23
N THR A 154 -11.82 15.72 1.97
CA THR A 154 -10.44 15.28 1.85
C THR A 154 -10.33 14.32 0.67
N VAL A 155 -9.36 14.58 -0.21
CA VAL A 155 -8.96 13.67 -1.28
C VAL A 155 -8.02 12.64 -0.68
N THR A 156 -8.29 11.34 -0.87
CA THR A 156 -7.43 10.28 -0.34
C THR A 156 -6.23 10.04 -1.24
N ALA A 157 -5.17 9.38 -0.77
CA ALA A 157 -4.01 9.06 -1.60
C ALA A 157 -4.39 8.24 -2.86
N ALA A 158 -5.32 7.29 -2.73
CA ALA A 158 -5.83 6.53 -3.87
C ALA A 158 -6.54 7.41 -4.90
N ASP A 159 -7.28 8.43 -4.44
CA ASP A 159 -7.90 9.40 -5.34
C ASP A 159 -6.85 10.35 -5.97
N GLU A 160 -5.75 10.64 -5.28
CA GLU A 160 -4.65 11.44 -5.83
C GLU A 160 -3.97 10.73 -7.01
N ASP A 161 -3.84 9.40 -6.96
CA ASP A 161 -3.34 8.59 -8.07
C ASP A 161 -4.25 8.72 -9.30
N GLN A 162 -5.58 8.69 -9.11
CA GLN A 162 -6.54 8.92 -10.19
C GLN A 162 -6.46 10.35 -10.75
N LEU A 163 -6.27 11.34 -9.87
CA LEU A 163 -6.06 12.73 -10.29
C LEU A 163 -4.77 12.92 -11.08
N SER A 164 -3.77 12.05 -10.91
CA SER A 164 -2.54 12.08 -11.69
C SER A 164 -2.82 11.86 -13.19
N SER A 165 -3.73 10.94 -13.53
CA SER A 165 -4.12 10.67 -14.92
C SER A 165 -4.88 11.85 -15.51
N VAL A 166 -5.79 12.47 -14.75
CA VAL A 166 -6.49 13.70 -15.17
C VAL A 166 -5.49 14.84 -15.41
N ALA A 167 -4.50 14.99 -14.52
CA ALA A 167 -3.47 16.01 -14.66
C ALA A 167 -2.58 15.78 -15.89
N LYS A 168 -2.16 14.52 -16.16
CA LYS A 168 -1.41 14.16 -17.37
C LYS A 168 -2.20 14.50 -18.63
N MET A 169 -3.49 14.12 -18.68
CA MET A 169 -4.38 14.44 -19.80
C MET A 169 -4.44 15.95 -20.05
N LEU A 170 -4.63 16.75 -18.99
CA LEU A 170 -4.67 18.21 -19.10
C LEU A 170 -3.33 18.81 -19.56
N LYS A 171 -2.20 18.29 -19.07
CA LYS A 171 -0.86 18.75 -19.48
C LYS A 171 -0.58 18.47 -20.95
N ASN A 172 -0.95 17.29 -21.42
CA ASN A 172 -0.72 16.89 -22.80
C ASN A 172 -1.67 17.60 -23.79
N ASN A 173 -2.76 18.19 -23.28
CA ASN A 173 -3.74 18.89 -24.10
C ASN A 173 -3.97 20.33 -23.60
N PRO A 174 -3.11 21.30 -23.94
CA PRO A 174 -3.16 22.65 -23.38
C PRO A 174 -4.45 23.44 -23.64
N SER A 175 -5.18 23.12 -24.72
CA SER A 175 -6.44 23.78 -25.10
C SER A 175 -7.66 23.25 -24.35
N LEU A 176 -7.57 22.10 -23.67
CA LEU A 176 -8.72 21.50 -23.00
C LEU A 176 -9.10 22.27 -21.73
N THR A 177 -10.38 22.50 -21.54
CA THR A 177 -10.94 23.05 -20.31
C THR A 177 -11.93 22.03 -19.75
N LEU A 178 -11.84 21.78 -18.44
CA LEU A 178 -12.72 20.85 -17.74
C LEU A 178 -13.62 21.59 -16.76
N GLN A 179 -14.84 21.11 -16.64
CA GLN A 179 -15.77 21.43 -15.60
C GLN A 179 -15.68 20.37 -14.51
N VAL A 180 -15.39 20.80 -13.29
CA VAL A 180 -15.27 19.95 -12.09
C VAL A 180 -16.60 20.05 -11.35
N VAL A 181 -17.42 18.99 -11.44
CA VAL A 181 -18.78 18.98 -10.91
C VAL A 181 -18.80 18.19 -9.60
N GLY A 182 -19.15 18.86 -8.51
CA GLY A 182 -19.29 18.24 -7.20
C GLY A 182 -20.72 17.77 -6.92
N HIS A 183 -20.83 16.53 -6.46
CA HIS A 183 -22.07 15.88 -6.06
C HIS A 183 -22.09 15.55 -4.56
N ALA A 184 -23.30 15.47 -4.02
CA ALA A 184 -23.59 15.09 -2.65
C ALA A 184 -24.65 13.99 -2.64
N ASP A 185 -24.76 13.29 -1.51
CA ASP A 185 -25.83 12.32 -1.33
C ASP A 185 -27.15 12.99 -0.96
N LYS A 186 -28.23 12.20 -0.93
CA LYS A 186 -29.59 12.68 -0.61
C LYS A 186 -29.76 13.07 0.87
N SER A 187 -28.69 12.97 1.67
CA SER A 187 -28.77 13.19 3.11
C SER A 187 -28.55 14.66 3.42
N GLY A 188 -29.58 15.34 3.93
CA GLY A 188 -29.51 16.74 4.33
C GLY A 188 -30.41 17.64 3.49
N SER A 189 -30.16 18.94 3.55
CA SER A 189 -30.88 19.91 2.72
C SER A 189 -30.10 20.21 1.44
N GLU A 190 -30.81 20.49 0.36
CA GLU A 190 -30.22 20.85 -0.93
C GLU A 190 -29.15 21.96 -0.80
N LYS A 191 -29.42 23.00 -0.01
CA LYS A 191 -28.46 24.10 0.22
C LYS A 191 -27.15 23.64 0.86
N VAL A 192 -27.21 22.68 1.78
CA VAL A 192 -26.02 22.08 2.40
C VAL A 192 -25.30 21.20 1.38
N ASN A 193 -26.04 20.42 0.61
CA ASN A 193 -25.51 19.51 -0.41
C ASN A 193 -24.81 20.26 -1.54
N ILE A 194 -25.38 21.39 -2.01
CA ILE A 194 -24.73 22.29 -2.96
C ILE A 194 -23.41 22.83 -2.40
N ARG A 195 -23.39 23.27 -1.13
CA ARG A 195 -22.18 23.79 -0.50
C ARG A 195 -21.10 22.71 -0.34
N ILE A 196 -21.48 21.49 0.03
CA ILE A 196 -20.54 20.37 0.19
C ILE A 196 -19.96 19.97 -1.17
N GLY A 197 -20.80 19.82 -2.20
CA GLY A 197 -20.36 19.52 -3.56
C GLY A 197 -19.34 20.56 -4.06
N GLU A 198 -19.62 21.85 -3.86
CA GLU A 198 -18.70 22.93 -4.23
C GLU A 198 -17.37 22.82 -3.48
N ARG A 199 -17.40 22.53 -2.17
CA ARG A 199 -16.17 22.36 -1.38
C ARG A 199 -15.35 21.17 -1.83
N ARG A 200 -15.98 20.06 -2.23
CA ARG A 200 -15.29 18.88 -2.77
C ARG A 200 -14.63 19.20 -4.11
N ALA A 201 -15.38 19.80 -5.04
CA ALA A 201 -14.85 20.22 -6.33
C ALA A 201 -13.67 21.20 -6.17
N LYS A 202 -13.78 22.19 -5.27
CA LYS A 202 -12.66 23.09 -4.94
C LYS A 202 -11.46 22.36 -4.33
N SER A 203 -11.69 21.27 -3.59
CA SER A 203 -10.59 20.48 -2.99
C SER A 203 -9.81 19.75 -4.07
N VAL A 204 -10.51 19.14 -5.02
CA VAL A 204 -9.90 18.53 -6.21
C VAL A 204 -9.13 19.55 -7.04
N VAL A 205 -9.72 20.72 -7.32
CA VAL A 205 -9.01 21.81 -8.04
C VAL A 205 -7.75 22.25 -7.29
N ARG A 206 -7.79 22.36 -5.95
CA ARG A 206 -6.60 22.70 -5.17
C ARG A 206 -5.50 21.64 -5.31
N VAL A 207 -5.83 20.36 -5.35
CA VAL A 207 -4.85 19.29 -5.58
C VAL A 207 -4.26 19.40 -6.99
N LEU A 208 -5.11 19.54 -8.02
CA LEU A 208 -4.70 19.71 -9.41
C LEU A 208 -3.77 20.93 -9.62
N ASN A 209 -4.07 22.04 -8.95
CA ASN A 209 -3.23 23.23 -9.00
C ASN A 209 -1.92 23.04 -8.21
N LYS A 210 -1.99 22.68 -6.92
CA LYS A 210 -0.81 22.63 -6.04
C LYS A 210 0.16 21.51 -6.35
N VAL A 211 -0.35 20.31 -6.64
CA VAL A 211 0.48 19.13 -6.86
C VAL A 211 0.91 19.05 -8.33
N TYR A 212 -0.02 19.34 -9.24
CA TYR A 212 0.21 19.11 -10.66
C TYR A 212 0.44 20.38 -11.49
N GLY A 213 0.21 21.58 -10.95
CA GLY A 213 0.47 22.84 -11.64
C GLY A 213 -0.55 23.17 -12.74
N ILE A 214 -1.77 22.63 -12.66
CA ILE A 214 -2.84 22.95 -13.61
C ILE A 214 -3.42 24.33 -13.29
N SER A 215 -3.54 25.20 -14.30
CA SER A 215 -4.11 26.54 -14.16
C SER A 215 -5.60 26.50 -13.82
N ASP A 216 -6.03 27.30 -12.84
CA ASP A 216 -7.44 27.48 -12.46
C ASP A 216 -8.32 27.93 -13.63
N ALA A 217 -7.77 28.66 -14.60
CA ALA A 217 -8.50 29.09 -15.79
C ALA A 217 -9.02 27.91 -16.64
N ARG A 218 -8.41 26.73 -16.48
CA ARG A 218 -8.78 25.50 -17.20
C ARG A 218 -9.77 24.62 -16.42
N LEU A 219 -10.14 25.02 -15.20
CA LEU A 219 -10.95 24.23 -14.27
C LEU A 219 -12.17 25.04 -13.79
N GLN A 220 -13.35 24.74 -14.32
CA GLN A 220 -14.60 25.40 -13.94
C GLN A 220 -15.30 24.61 -12.84
N VAL A 221 -15.39 25.18 -11.63
CA VAL A 221 -16.08 24.53 -10.51
C VAL A 221 -17.59 24.70 -10.62
N VAL A 222 -18.33 23.59 -10.57
CA VAL A 222 -19.79 23.56 -10.48
C VAL A 222 -20.21 22.62 -9.35
N SER A 223 -21.35 22.89 -8.71
CA SER A 223 -21.95 21.99 -7.74
C SER A 223 -23.38 21.67 -8.13
N LYS A 224 -23.70 20.38 -8.15
CA LYS A 224 -25.05 19.87 -8.39
C LYS A 224 -25.72 19.39 -7.10
N GLY A 225 -24.98 19.30 -6.00
CA GLY A 225 -25.54 18.81 -4.74
C GLY A 225 -26.14 17.42 -4.94
N GLU A 226 -27.41 17.25 -4.59
CA GLU A 226 -28.13 15.98 -4.70
C GLU A 226 -28.98 15.85 -5.98
N SER A 227 -28.89 16.78 -6.93
CA SER A 227 -29.78 16.82 -8.09
C SER A 227 -29.53 15.70 -9.10
N GLU A 228 -28.33 15.11 -9.10
CA GLU A 228 -27.89 14.09 -10.07
C GLU A 228 -27.34 12.84 -9.34
N LEU A 229 -28.24 12.12 -8.68
CA LEU A 229 -27.93 10.85 -7.99
C LEU A 229 -27.67 9.73 -9.01
N LEU A 230 -26.53 9.05 -8.89
CA LEU A 230 -26.21 7.87 -9.72
C LEU A 230 -26.91 6.61 -9.24
N SER A 231 -27.13 6.48 -7.94
CA SER A 231 -27.73 5.27 -7.38
C SER A 231 -28.47 5.53 -6.06
N SER A 232 -29.18 4.51 -5.58
CA SER A 232 -29.75 4.50 -4.23
C SER A 232 -28.70 4.44 -3.12
N ARG A 233 -27.44 4.09 -3.44
CA ARG A 233 -26.34 4.05 -2.48
C ARG A 233 -25.66 5.41 -2.39
N ASN A 234 -25.73 6.01 -1.19
CA ASN A 234 -25.13 7.32 -0.91
C ASN A 234 -23.62 7.40 -1.22
N ALA A 235 -22.88 6.29 -1.08
CA ALA A 235 -21.45 6.28 -1.36
C ALA A 235 -21.11 6.65 -2.81
N HIS A 236 -21.88 6.18 -3.79
CA HIS A 236 -21.65 6.49 -5.20
C HIS A 236 -22.07 7.94 -5.55
N ASN A 237 -22.94 8.54 -4.75
CA ASN A 237 -23.42 9.91 -4.99
C ASN A 237 -22.45 10.96 -4.43
N ARG A 238 -21.64 10.61 -3.44
CA ARG A 238 -20.61 11.50 -2.87
C ARG A 238 -19.36 11.47 -3.75
N ARG A 239 -19.41 12.15 -4.89
CA ARG A 239 -18.32 12.15 -5.87
C ARG A 239 -18.05 13.53 -6.47
N VAL A 240 -16.93 13.62 -7.15
CA VAL A 240 -16.61 14.69 -8.09
C VAL A 240 -16.35 14.05 -9.44
N GLU A 241 -17.05 14.56 -10.46
CA GLU A 241 -16.89 14.14 -11.85
C GLU A 241 -16.28 15.29 -12.66
N PHE A 242 -15.71 14.94 -13.81
CA PHE A 242 -15.16 15.89 -14.75
C PHE A 242 -15.96 15.85 -16.04
N ARG A 243 -16.26 17.03 -16.60
CA ARG A 243 -16.94 17.17 -17.89
C ARG A 243 -16.14 18.10 -18.78
N PHE A 244 -16.08 17.83 -20.09
CA PHE A 244 -15.48 18.78 -21.02
C PHE A 244 -16.35 20.03 -21.14
N VAL A 245 -15.72 21.20 -21.08
CA VAL A 245 -16.39 22.47 -21.40
C VAL A 245 -16.48 22.58 -22.92
N LYS A 246 -17.70 22.80 -23.43
CA LYS A 246 -17.97 23.05 -24.85
C LYS A 246 -17.56 24.46 -25.27
#